data_AF-A0A4Z0W6P2-F1
#
_entry.id   AF-A0A4Z0W6P2-F1
#
_cell.length_a   1.000
_cell.length_b   1.000
_cell.length_c   1.000
_cell.angle_alpha   90.00
_cell.angle_beta   90.00
_cell.angle_gamma   90.00
#
_symmetry.space_group_name_H-M   'P 1'
#
loop_
_entity.id
_entity.type
_entity.pdbx_description
1 polymer ?
#
loop_
_entity_poly.entity_id
_entity_poly.type
_entity_poly.pdbx_seq_one_letter_code
_entity_poly.pdbx_strand_id
1 'polypeptide(L)'
;MLGLLTACADPVMERSLDRLVTYQSGYNGRDVITEGTVRMFDDPLHYWIEDAQLNRVAIEPAALVADHVGERVRVQGRFMVNRDGGRLIRASEVTLAED
;
A
#
# COMPACT_ATOMS: atom_id res chain seq x y z
N MET A 1 34.47 -9.33 21.60
CA MET A 1 33.47 -10.20 20.93
C MET A 1 32.28 -9.31 20.61
N LEU A 2 32.19 -8.85 19.35
CA LEU A 2 31.21 -7.88 18.89
C LEU A 2 29.88 -8.60 18.68
N GLY A 3 28.89 -8.31 19.53
CA GLY A 3 27.55 -8.90 19.42
C GLY A 3 26.81 -8.30 18.24
N LEU A 4 26.52 -9.12 17.22
CA LEU A 4 25.62 -8.77 16.12
C LEU A 4 24.19 -8.69 16.66
N LEU A 5 23.62 -7.50 16.65
CA LEU A 5 22.17 -7.30 16.77
C LEU A 5 21.54 -7.79 15.45
N THR A 6 20.99 -8.99 15.43
CA THR A 6 20.11 -9.41 14.33
C THR A 6 18.81 -8.63 14.50
N ALA A 7 18.64 -7.55 13.74
CA ALA A 7 17.34 -6.91 13.60
C ALA A 7 16.39 -7.93 12.97
N CYS A 8 15.47 -8.48 13.77
CA CYS A 8 14.32 -9.20 13.22
C CYS A 8 13.48 -8.18 12.46
N ALA A 9 13.70 -8.05 11.16
CA ALA A 9 12.76 -7.36 10.30
C ALA A 9 11.48 -8.21 10.25
N ASP A 10 10.33 -7.60 10.51
CA ASP A 10 9.05 -8.27 10.32
C ASP A 10 8.91 -8.70 8.86
N PRO A 11 8.38 -9.91 8.59
CA PRO A 11 8.22 -10.39 7.22
C PRO A 11 7.19 -9.54 6.47
N VAL A 12 7.54 -9.12 5.25
CA VAL A 12 6.63 -8.42 4.35
C VAL A 12 5.51 -9.37 3.91
N MET A 13 4.25 -8.94 4.03
CA MET A 13 3.08 -9.79 3.81
C MET A 13 2.38 -9.47 2.49
N GLU A 14 2.43 -10.39 1.53
CA GLU A 14 1.67 -10.25 0.29
C GLU A 14 0.17 -10.49 0.51
N ARG A 15 -0.67 -9.48 0.28
CA ARG A 15 -2.11 -9.53 0.53
C ARG A 15 -2.88 -8.79 -0.55
N SER A 16 -4.05 -9.31 -0.90
CA SER A 16 -5.00 -8.61 -1.76
C SER A 16 -5.63 -7.39 -1.07
N LEU A 17 -6.14 -6.45 -1.87
CA LEU A 17 -6.83 -5.28 -1.36
C LEU A 17 -8.06 -5.64 -0.53
N ASP A 18 -8.86 -6.63 -0.94
CA ASP A 18 -10.00 -7.13 -0.14
C ASP A 18 -9.59 -7.54 1.28
N ARG A 19 -8.43 -8.20 1.42
CA ARG A 19 -7.95 -8.67 2.72
C ARG A 19 -7.51 -7.51 3.60
N LEU A 20 -6.82 -6.52 3.02
CA LEU A 20 -6.40 -5.31 3.73
C LEU A 20 -7.61 -4.48 4.18
N VAL A 21 -8.64 -4.34 3.35
CA VAL A 21 -9.87 -3.62 3.69
C VAL A 21 -10.69 -4.37 4.74
N THR A 22 -10.90 -5.68 4.57
CA THR A 22 -11.76 -6.49 5.44
C THR A 22 -11.13 -6.70 6.83
N TYR A 23 -9.82 -6.92 6.90
CA TYR A 23 -9.11 -7.27 8.14
C TYR A 23 -8.13 -6.17 8.57
N GLN A 24 -8.50 -4.91 8.33
CA GLN A 24 -7.63 -3.74 8.47
C GLN A 24 -6.87 -3.66 9.80
N SER A 25 -7.52 -3.96 10.93
CA SER A 25 -6.88 -3.89 12.26
C SER A 25 -5.78 -4.93 12.44
N GLY A 26 -5.86 -6.07 11.75
CA GLY A 26 -4.83 -7.11 11.80
C GLY A 26 -3.57 -6.75 11.01
N TYR A 27 -3.69 -5.84 10.04
CA TYR A 27 -2.60 -5.40 9.17
C TYR A 27 -2.08 -4.00 9.50
N ASN A 28 -2.75 -3.24 10.37
CA ASN A 28 -2.31 -1.90 10.74
C ASN A 28 -0.89 -1.92 11.33
N GLY A 29 0.01 -1.13 10.74
CA GLY A 29 1.42 -1.03 11.10
C GLY A 29 2.33 -2.08 10.47
N ARG A 30 1.79 -3.01 9.67
CA ARG A 30 2.59 -4.07 9.01
C ARG A 30 3.07 -3.63 7.64
N ASP A 31 4.23 -4.16 7.25
CA ASP A 31 4.74 -4.03 5.89
C ASP A 31 4.07 -5.08 4.99
N VAL A 32 3.49 -4.62 3.89
CA VAL A 32 2.67 -5.42 2.98
C VAL A 32 3.12 -5.25 1.53
N ILE A 33 2.80 -6.24 0.71
CA ILE A 33 2.80 -6.11 -0.75
C ILE A 33 1.37 -6.32 -1.22
N THR A 34 0.88 -5.44 -2.09
CA THR A 34 -0.47 -5.57 -2.66
C THR A 34 -0.50 -5.01 -4.08
N GLU A 35 -1.57 -5.28 -4.81
CA GLU A 35 -1.74 -4.82 -6.17
C GLU A 35 -3.10 -4.17 -6.39
N GLY A 36 -3.12 -3.18 -7.27
CA GLY A 36 -4.36 -2.54 -7.72
C GLY A 36 -4.09 -1.54 -8.83
N THR A 37 -5.18 -1.04 -9.42
CA THR A 37 -5.10 0.01 -10.43
C THR A 37 -4.97 1.36 -9.76
N VAL A 38 -3.98 2.15 -10.16
CA VAL A 38 -3.80 3.51 -9.64
C VAL A 38 -4.94 4.39 -10.15
N ARG A 39 -5.55 5.12 -9.23
CA ARG A 39 -6.58 6.13 -9.48
C ARG A 39 -6.18 7.42 -8.79
N MET A 40 -6.76 8.53 -9.25
CA MET A 40 -6.49 9.84 -8.69
C MET A 40 -7.76 10.70 -8.59
N PHE A 41 -7.69 11.70 -7.73
CA PHE A 41 -8.60 12.82 -7.63
C PHE A 41 -7.76 14.09 -7.44
N ASP A 42 -8.10 15.19 -8.11
CA ASP A 42 -7.24 16.37 -8.26
C ASP A 42 -7.54 17.53 -7.28
N ASP A 43 -8.62 17.47 -6.49
CA ASP A 43 -9.00 18.55 -5.56
C ASP A 43 -9.64 18.07 -4.22
N PRO A 44 -8.86 17.83 -3.15
CA PRO A 44 -7.40 17.91 -3.08
C PRO A 44 -6.75 16.70 -3.77
N LEU A 45 -5.54 16.91 -4.29
CA LEU A 45 -4.77 15.88 -4.97
C LEU A 45 -4.55 14.65 -4.09
N HIS A 46 -5.07 13.50 -4.52
CA HIS A 46 -4.94 12.24 -3.80
C HIS A 46 -4.86 11.05 -4.77
N TYR A 47 -4.07 10.05 -4.40
CA TYR A 47 -3.86 8.82 -5.16
C TYR A 47 -4.19 7.60 -4.32
N TRP A 48 -4.81 6.60 -4.95
CA TRP A 48 -5.08 5.32 -4.33
C TRP A 48 -4.94 4.19 -5.34
N ILE A 49 -4.77 2.97 -4.84
CA ILE A 49 -4.97 1.77 -5.64
C ILE A 49 -6.35 1.17 -5.35
N GLU A 50 -6.96 0.60 -6.38
CA GLU A 50 -8.29 0.01 -6.35
C GLU A 50 -8.32 -1.34 -7.07
N ASP A 51 -9.09 -2.30 -6.55
CA ASP A 51 -9.40 -3.56 -7.24
C ASP A 51 -10.79 -3.53 -7.92
N ALA A 52 -11.16 -4.62 -8.60
CA ALA A 52 -12.43 -4.70 -9.32
C ALA A 52 -13.67 -4.59 -8.42
N GLN A 53 -13.51 -4.79 -7.11
CA GLN A 53 -14.56 -4.71 -6.09
C GLN A 53 -14.59 -3.35 -5.40
N LEU A 54 -13.82 -2.37 -5.89
CA LEU A 54 -13.73 -1.01 -5.36
C LEU A 54 -13.14 -0.95 -3.94
N ASN A 55 -12.28 -1.92 -3.58
CA ASN A 55 -11.48 -1.81 -2.36
C ASN A 55 -10.38 -0.78 -2.57
N ARG A 56 -10.47 0.35 -1.87
CA ARG A 56 -9.56 1.50 -2.02
C ARG A 56 -8.59 1.61 -0.87
N VAL A 57 -7.32 1.81 -1.20
CA VAL A 57 -6.24 2.13 -0.24
C VAL A 57 -5.40 3.27 -0.80
N ALA A 58 -5.32 4.37 -0.04
CA ALA A 58 -4.52 5.53 -0.38
C ALA A 58 -3.04 5.17 -0.49
N ILE A 59 -2.30 5.86 -1.36
CA ILE A 59 -0.85 5.69 -1.50
C ILE A 59 -0.13 7.02 -1.24
N GLU A 60 0.87 6.99 -0.37
CA GLU A 60 1.82 8.08 -0.16
C GLU A 60 3.27 7.56 -0.19
N PRO A 61 4.25 8.34 -0.68
CA PRO A 61 4.07 9.65 -1.32
C PRO A 61 3.49 9.52 -2.74
N ALA A 62 2.73 10.55 -3.15
CA ALA A 62 2.11 10.61 -4.48
C ALA A 62 3.11 10.44 -5.63
N ALA A 63 4.35 10.90 -5.46
CA ALA A 63 5.41 10.82 -6.48
C ALA A 63 5.74 9.39 -6.93
N LEU A 64 5.43 8.35 -6.14
CA LEU A 64 5.67 6.95 -6.53
C LEU A 64 4.58 6.38 -7.43
N VAL A 65 3.43 7.04 -7.54
CA VAL A 65 2.27 6.52 -8.30
C VAL A 65 1.71 7.52 -9.31
N ALA A 66 2.15 8.78 -9.28
CA ALA A 66 1.63 9.85 -10.13
C ALA A 66 1.74 9.54 -11.63
N ASP A 67 2.83 8.90 -12.06
CA ASP A 67 3.06 8.53 -13.46
C ASP A 67 2.34 7.23 -13.87
N HIS A 68 1.67 6.56 -12.93
CA HIS A 68 1.05 5.24 -13.12
C HIS A 68 -0.48 5.27 -13.15
N VAL A 69 -1.10 6.45 -13.28
CA VAL A 69 -2.56 6.59 -13.25
C VAL A 69 -3.21 5.75 -14.36
N GLY A 70 -4.14 4.89 -13.95
CA GLY A 70 -4.82 3.94 -14.85
C GLY A 70 -4.10 2.60 -15.03
N GLU A 71 -2.86 2.48 -14.57
CA GLU A 71 -2.06 1.25 -14.66
C GLU A 71 -2.26 0.39 -13.42
N ARG A 72 -2.09 -0.92 -13.58
CA ARG A 72 -2.03 -1.86 -12.46
C ARG A 72 -0.61 -1.91 -11.93
N VAL A 73 -0.46 -1.67 -10.63
CA VAL A 73 0.84 -1.64 -9.97
C VAL A 73 0.88 -2.63 -8.81
N ARG A 74 2.09 -3.10 -8.51
CA ARG A 74 2.45 -3.79 -7.27
C ARG A 74 3.10 -2.78 -6.33
N VAL A 75 2.54 -2.63 -5.15
CA VAL A 75 2.96 -1.66 -4.13
C VAL A 75 3.48 -2.40 -2.92
N GLN A 76 4.71 -2.09 -2.52
CA GLN A 76 5.27 -2.50 -1.24
C GLN A 76 5.31 -1.30 -0.29
N GLY A 77 4.88 -1.48 0.95
CA GLY A 77 4.99 -0.43 1.96
C GLY A 77 4.26 -0.74 3.25
N ARG A 78 4.24 0.24 4.16
CA ARG A 78 3.59 0.09 5.45
C ARG A 78 2.10 0.41 5.38
N PHE A 79 1.26 -0.56 5.67
CA PHE A 79 -0.18 -0.36 5.77
C PHE A 79 -0.56 0.30 7.09
N MET A 80 -1.39 1.33 7.02
CA MET A 80 -1.83 2.13 8.16
C MET A 80 -3.33 2.37 8.08
N VAL A 81 -3.98 2.32 9.23
CA VAL A 81 -5.39 2.64 9.39
C VAL A 81 -5.49 3.86 10.29
N ASN A 82 -6.00 4.97 9.75
CA ASN A 82 -6.34 6.16 10.50
C ASN A 82 -7.86 6.19 10.69
N ARG A 83 -8.33 6.50 11.91
CA ARG A 83 -9.77 6.64 12.20
C ARG A 83 -10.44 7.70 11.34
N ASP A 84 -9.72 8.79 11.03
CA ASP A 84 -10.27 9.93 10.30
C ASP A 84 -9.87 9.94 8.81
N GLY A 85 -8.73 9.32 8.48
CA GLY A 85 -8.15 9.32 7.12
C GLY A 85 -8.33 8.02 6.34
N GLY A 86 -8.96 6.99 6.92
CA GLY A 86 -9.18 5.70 6.26
C GLY A 86 -7.93 4.82 6.22
N ARG A 87 -7.63 4.24 5.06
CA ARG A 87 -6.54 3.27 4.85
C ARG A 87 -5.48 3.85 3.94
N LEU A 88 -4.23 3.73 4.34
CA LEU A 88 -3.07 4.30 3.65
C LEU A 88 -1.94 3.27 3.61
N ILE A 89 -1.24 3.19 2.48
CA ILE A 89 0.08 2.59 2.40
C ILE A 89 1.11 3.71 2.26
N ARG A 90 2.05 3.79 3.21
CA ARG A 90 3.31 4.50 3.00
C ARG A 90 4.20 3.61 2.14
N ALA A 91 4.13 3.83 0.83
CA ALA A 91 4.85 3.06 -0.16
C ALA A 91 6.36 3.31 -0.06
N SER A 92 7.12 2.22 -0.08
CA SER A 92 8.58 2.23 -0.23
C SER A 92 8.99 1.91 -1.67
N GLU A 93 8.16 1.14 -2.38
CA GLU A 93 8.43 0.70 -3.75
C GLU A 93 7.11 0.50 -4.50
N VAL A 94 7.12 0.87 -5.78
CA VAL A 94 6.02 0.68 -6.71
C VAL A 94 6.61 0.18 -8.02
N THR A 95 6.05 -0.90 -8.55
CA THR A 95 6.38 -1.45 -9.87
C THR A 95 5.10 -1.68 -10.65
N LEU A 96 5.18 -1.76 -11.98
CA LEU A 96 4.08 -2.30 -12.77
C LEU A 96 3.82 -3.75 -12.34
N ALA A 97 2.55 -4.12 -12.26
CA ALA A 97 2.18 -5.52 -12.06
C ALA A 97 2.35 -6.28 -13.38
N GLU A 98 2.81 -7.52 -13.31
CA GLU A 98 2.81 -8.42 -14.47
C GLU A 98 1.38 -8.97 -14.67
N ASP A 99 0.97 -9.17 -15.93
CA ASP A 99 -0.34 -9.71 -16.32
C ASP A 99 -0.45 -11.24 -16.09
#